data_AF-A0A484F453-F1
#
_entry.id   AF-A0A484F453-F1
#
_cell.length_a   1.000
_cell.length_b   1.000
_cell.length_c   1.000
_cell.angle_alpha   90.00
_cell.angle_beta   90.00
_cell.angle_gamma   90.00
#
_symmetry.space_group_name_H-M   'P 1'
#
loop_
_entity.id
_entity.type
_entity.pdbx_description
1 polymer ?
#
loop_
_entity_poly.entity_id
_entity_poly.type
_entity_poly.pdbx_seq_one_letter_code
_entity_poly.pdbx_strand_id
1 'polypeptide(L)'
;MAKISKISKLESIPTDTSGSTRIEKELLKMKQLLAGKQKSMLKTVESAGFSCLMCGKCCERAEDDNSVYLLPDEIEKIEASGFLRENFILPLLPDFYETENETAIFKESTFIDMLHSLSEQTDEEGRIHTFGWMLQRNDDGSCIFLNSDSKKCMIYEARPALCRTYPFFTDESGVLKCECEGLGSIEKTEPILANELTKALQERVLSDHTDYIQTSVAIKNIYDKFEFNNETARIRFNENLIKNIVSFVVYDSTGVYEVEFNIDQ
;
A
#
# COMPACT_ATOMS: atom_id res chain seq x y z
N MET A 1 14.08 11.69 -9.01
CA MET A 1 12.57 11.77 -9.08
C MET A 1 12.04 10.72 -10.05
N ALA A 2 11.00 9.97 -9.65
CA ALA A 2 10.44 8.88 -10.44
C ALA A 2 9.56 9.39 -11.59
N LYS A 3 9.63 8.75 -12.75
CA LYS A 3 8.70 9.01 -13.86
C LYS A 3 7.65 7.91 -13.90
N ILE A 4 6.38 8.26 -13.73
CA ILE A 4 5.25 7.31 -13.76
C ILE A 4 4.47 7.47 -15.06
N SER A 5 4.35 6.39 -15.82
CA SER A 5 3.59 6.36 -17.08
C SER A 5 2.58 5.22 -17.07
N LYS A 6 1.30 5.52 -17.30
CA LYS A 6 0.28 4.49 -17.52
C LYS A 6 0.46 3.90 -18.91
N ILE A 7 0.93 2.66 -18.99
CA ILE A 7 1.28 2.01 -20.27
C ILE A 7 0.10 1.22 -20.85
N SER A 8 -0.83 0.78 -20.02
CA SER A 8 -2.08 0.18 -20.50
C SER A 8 -3.20 0.31 -19.46
N LYS A 9 -4.44 0.21 -19.94
CA LYS A 9 -5.54 -0.22 -19.07
C LYS A 9 -5.38 -1.72 -18.87
N LEU A 10 -5.65 -2.22 -17.68
CA LEU A 10 -5.87 -3.65 -17.53
C LEU A 10 -7.03 -4.01 -18.43
N GLU A 11 -6.83 -4.98 -19.31
CA GLU A 11 -7.88 -5.45 -20.20
C GLU A 11 -9.10 -5.72 -19.33
N SER A 12 -10.19 -5.02 -19.62
CA SER A 12 -11.46 -5.27 -18.93
C SER A 12 -11.73 -6.76 -19.08
N ILE A 13 -12.02 -7.41 -17.96
CA ILE A 13 -12.50 -8.79 -17.93
C ILE A 13 -13.43 -8.99 -19.13
N PRO A 14 -13.13 -9.91 -20.08
CA PRO A 14 -14.11 -10.28 -21.07
C PRO A 14 -15.35 -10.63 -20.27
N THR A 15 -16.47 -9.96 -20.53
CA THR A 15 -17.76 -10.28 -19.93
C THR A 15 -18.24 -11.62 -20.49
N ASP A 16 -17.44 -12.68 -20.34
CA ASP A 16 -18.01 -13.97 -20.10
C ASP A 16 -18.78 -13.82 -18.79
N THR A 17 -20.08 -14.04 -18.89
CA THR A 17 -21.04 -14.23 -17.80
C THR A 17 -20.51 -15.04 -16.60
N SER A 18 -19.43 -15.82 -16.75
CA SER A 18 -18.75 -16.56 -15.68
C SER A 18 -17.81 -15.74 -14.76
N GLY A 19 -17.20 -14.64 -15.26
CA GLY A 19 -16.17 -13.86 -14.53
C GLY A 19 -16.74 -12.81 -13.59
N SER A 20 -17.69 -12.00 -14.06
CA SER A 20 -18.40 -11.00 -13.22
C SER A 20 -19.09 -11.67 -12.04
N THR A 21 -19.74 -12.81 -12.29
CA THR A 21 -20.44 -13.58 -11.25
C THR A 21 -19.50 -14.21 -10.23
N ARG A 22 -18.22 -14.47 -10.56
CA ARG A 22 -17.23 -14.96 -9.59
C ARG A 22 -16.79 -13.85 -8.64
N ILE A 23 -16.45 -12.67 -9.17
CA ILE A 23 -16.04 -11.51 -8.35
C ILE A 23 -17.18 -11.10 -7.41
N GLU A 24 -18.41 -10.98 -7.93
CA GLU A 24 -19.59 -10.64 -7.14
C GLU A 24 -19.83 -11.64 -5.99
N LYS A 25 -19.61 -12.94 -6.23
CA LYS A 25 -19.73 -13.99 -5.20
C LYS A 25 -18.67 -13.85 -4.11
N GLU A 26 -17.41 -13.62 -4.49
CA GLU A 26 -16.33 -13.43 -3.51
C GLU A 26 -16.55 -12.17 -2.67
N LEU A 27 -16.92 -11.04 -3.31
CA LEU A 27 -17.27 -9.82 -2.59
C LEU A 27 -18.48 -9.99 -1.66
N LEU A 28 -19.48 -10.77 -2.07
CA LEU A 28 -20.63 -11.07 -1.21
C LEU A 28 -20.21 -11.90 0.01
N LYS A 29 -19.36 -12.92 -0.16
CA LYS A 29 -18.81 -13.71 0.96
C LYS A 29 -18.02 -12.82 1.91
N MET A 30 -17.18 -11.93 1.38
CA MET A 30 -16.39 -11.01 2.21
C MET A 30 -17.28 -10.06 3.01
N LYS A 31 -18.33 -9.50 2.38
CA LYS A 31 -19.33 -8.68 3.09
C LYS A 31 -20.03 -9.44 4.21
N GLN A 32 -20.42 -10.69 3.96
CA GLN A 32 -21.05 -11.55 4.97
C GLN A 32 -20.08 -11.86 6.13
N LEU A 33 -18.82 -12.16 5.83
CA LEU A 33 -17.78 -12.38 6.82
C LEU A 33 -17.58 -11.13 7.70
N LEU A 34 -17.45 -9.96 7.08
CA LEU A 34 -17.29 -8.69 7.80
C LEU A 34 -18.50 -8.36 8.66
N ALA A 35 -19.72 -8.59 8.16
CA ALA A 35 -20.95 -8.43 8.95
C ALA A 35 -20.95 -9.37 10.18
N GLY A 36 -20.47 -10.61 10.03
CA GLY A 36 -20.30 -11.54 11.15
C GLY A 36 -19.24 -11.11 12.17
N LYS A 37 -18.19 -10.42 11.73
CA LYS A 37 -17.12 -9.89 12.60
C LYS A 37 -17.43 -8.51 13.19
N GLN A 38 -18.45 -7.79 12.72
CA GLN A 38 -18.72 -6.39 13.11
C GLN A 38 -18.75 -6.17 14.63
N LYS A 39 -19.47 -7.03 15.36
CA LYS A 39 -19.62 -6.89 16.82
C LYS A 39 -18.29 -7.11 17.57
N SER A 40 -17.46 -8.06 17.13
CA SER A 40 -16.16 -8.29 17.76
C SER A 40 -15.17 -7.17 17.43
N MET A 41 -15.17 -6.69 16.18
CA MET A 41 -14.36 -5.53 15.76
C MET A 41 -14.70 -4.30 16.59
N LEU A 42 -16.00 -3.97 16.71
CA LEU A 42 -16.47 -2.84 17.51
C LEU A 42 -16.03 -2.97 18.97
N LYS A 43 -16.22 -4.15 19.57
CA LYS A 43 -15.79 -4.39 20.96
C LYS A 43 -14.28 -4.18 21.14
N THR A 44 -13.46 -4.62 20.19
CA THR A 44 -12.01 -4.40 20.22
C THR A 44 -11.69 -2.90 20.20
N VAL A 45 -12.30 -2.15 19.28
CA VAL A 45 -12.09 -0.69 19.16
C VAL A 45 -12.59 0.04 20.41
N GLU A 46 -13.78 -0.27 20.93
CA GLU A 46 -14.33 0.32 22.15
C GLU A 46 -13.42 0.09 23.37
N SER A 47 -12.99 -1.16 23.57
CA SER A 47 -12.14 -1.54 24.70
C SER A 47 -10.70 -1.03 24.62
N ALA A 48 -10.28 -0.51 23.46
CA ALA A 48 -8.95 0.02 23.28
C ALA A 48 -8.73 1.37 23.97
N GLY A 49 -9.80 2.09 24.34
CA GLY A 49 -9.68 3.35 25.07
C GLY A 49 -8.96 4.44 24.27
N PHE A 50 -9.30 4.59 22.99
CA PHE A 50 -8.56 5.43 22.05
C PHE A 50 -9.07 6.87 21.98
N SER A 51 -8.14 7.83 22.01
CA SER A 51 -8.36 9.22 21.62
C SER A 51 -7.15 9.76 20.87
N CYS A 52 -7.35 10.32 19.67
CA CYS A 52 -6.26 10.88 18.89
C CYS A 52 -5.77 12.20 19.51
N LEU A 53 -4.49 12.25 19.90
CA LEU A 53 -3.85 13.44 20.46
C LEU A 53 -3.44 14.47 19.40
N MET A 54 -3.59 14.15 18.11
CA MET A 54 -3.15 14.98 16.99
C MET A 54 -1.66 15.36 17.08
N CYS A 55 -0.82 14.46 17.63
CA CYS A 55 0.58 14.71 17.91
C CYS A 55 1.51 14.57 16.70
N GLY A 56 1.09 13.90 15.63
CA GLY A 56 1.88 13.71 14.41
C GLY A 56 2.86 12.52 14.43
N LYS A 57 3.02 11.82 15.57
CA LYS A 57 4.01 10.72 15.71
C LYS A 57 3.85 9.57 14.72
N CYS A 58 2.61 9.22 14.34
CA CYS A 58 2.34 8.22 13.31
C CYS A 58 2.88 8.61 11.92
N CYS A 59 3.03 9.91 11.66
CA CYS A 59 3.63 10.43 10.45
C CYS A 59 5.16 10.48 10.53
N GLU A 60 5.73 10.60 11.74
CA GLU A 60 7.17 10.75 11.99
C GLU A 60 7.94 9.42 12.05
N ARG A 61 7.25 8.26 12.03
CA ARG A 61 7.86 6.92 12.19
C ARG A 61 8.55 6.75 13.56
N ALA A 62 7.93 7.28 14.61
CA ALA A 62 8.54 7.36 15.93
C ALA A 62 8.71 6.01 16.64
N GLU A 63 7.85 5.02 16.37
CA GLU A 63 7.78 3.78 17.19
C GLU A 63 7.65 2.48 16.36
N ASP A 64 6.99 2.50 15.20
CA ASP A 64 6.68 1.30 14.38
C ASP A 64 6.88 1.54 12.88
N ASP A 65 6.88 0.45 12.10
CA ASP A 65 6.60 0.55 10.66
C ASP A 65 5.19 1.10 10.45
N ASN A 66 5.14 2.27 9.84
CA ASN A 66 3.92 2.98 9.51
C ASN A 66 3.79 3.07 7.98
N SER A 67 4.19 2.02 7.26
CA SER A 67 4.04 1.97 5.81
C SER A 67 2.56 2.03 5.42
N VAL A 68 2.25 2.87 4.43
CA VAL A 68 0.86 3.15 4.03
C VAL A 68 0.65 2.68 2.61
N TYR A 69 -0.08 1.58 2.46
CA TYR A 69 -0.51 1.09 1.15
C TYR A 69 -1.68 1.92 0.62
N LEU A 70 -1.56 2.35 -0.62
CA LEU A 70 -2.51 3.23 -1.29
C LEU A 70 -3.33 2.45 -2.30
N LEU A 71 -4.64 2.54 -2.15
CA LEU A 71 -5.60 2.09 -3.15
C LEU A 71 -5.74 3.11 -4.27
N PRO A 72 -6.15 2.70 -5.49
CA PRO A 72 -6.28 3.63 -6.60
C PRO A 72 -7.21 4.81 -6.33
N ASP A 73 -8.33 4.60 -5.63
CA ASP A 73 -9.26 5.67 -5.27
C ASP A 73 -8.67 6.64 -4.23
N GLU A 74 -7.75 6.18 -3.39
CA GLU A 74 -7.01 7.02 -2.44
C GLU A 74 -5.98 7.89 -3.18
N ILE A 75 -5.30 7.33 -4.19
CA ILE A 75 -4.38 8.09 -5.06
C ILE A 75 -5.14 9.19 -5.78
N GLU A 76 -6.29 8.89 -6.38
CA GLU A 76 -7.13 9.87 -7.07
C GLU A 76 -7.61 11.00 -6.13
N LYS A 77 -7.97 10.68 -4.88
CA LYS A 77 -8.37 11.68 -3.87
C LYS A 77 -7.21 12.62 -3.49
N ILE A 78 -6.00 12.09 -3.40
CA ILE A 78 -4.79 12.90 -3.11
C ILE A 78 -4.45 13.78 -4.32
N GLU A 79 -4.54 13.26 -5.54
CA GLU A 79 -4.36 14.05 -6.78
C GLU A 79 -5.37 15.19 -6.86
N ALA A 80 -6.64 14.92 -6.55
CA ALA A 80 -7.70 15.92 -6.49
C ALA A 80 -7.44 17.02 -5.43
N SER A 81 -6.55 16.76 -4.46
CA SER A 81 -6.10 17.74 -3.46
C SER A 81 -4.94 18.60 -3.94
N GLY A 82 -4.50 18.45 -5.20
CA GLY A 82 -3.48 19.30 -5.84
C GLY A 82 -2.06 18.73 -5.86
N PHE A 83 -1.89 17.46 -5.49
CA PHE A 83 -0.58 16.80 -5.50
C PHE A 83 -0.37 15.99 -6.78
N LEU A 84 0.85 15.99 -7.30
CA LEU A 84 1.22 15.17 -8.45
C LEU A 84 1.57 13.76 -7.99
N ARG A 85 1.01 12.75 -8.66
CA ARG A 85 1.19 11.31 -8.37
C ARG A 85 2.63 10.90 -8.10
N GLU A 86 3.52 11.30 -9.01
CA GLU A 86 4.95 11.02 -8.99
C GLU A 86 5.69 11.55 -7.76
N ASN A 87 5.08 12.48 -7.01
CA ASN A 87 5.66 13.08 -5.83
C ASN A 87 5.16 12.45 -4.51
N PHE A 88 4.28 11.46 -4.54
CA PHE A 88 3.79 10.87 -3.29
C PHE A 88 3.57 9.36 -3.32
N ILE A 89 3.75 8.68 -4.45
CA ILE A 89 3.63 7.22 -4.52
C ILE A 89 4.92 6.56 -4.96
N LEU A 90 5.14 5.36 -4.45
CA LEU A 90 6.17 4.42 -4.90
C LEU A 90 5.51 3.08 -5.23
N PRO A 91 6.09 2.29 -6.14
CA PRO A 91 5.72 0.88 -6.31
C PRO A 91 5.72 0.19 -4.95
N LEU A 92 4.75 -0.68 -4.70
CA LEU A 92 4.79 -1.52 -3.52
C LEU A 92 6.05 -2.40 -3.59
N LEU A 93 6.91 -2.33 -2.58
CA LEU A 93 8.03 -3.25 -2.46
C LEU A 93 7.66 -4.29 -1.40
N PRO A 94 7.85 -5.60 -1.67
CA PRO A 94 7.62 -6.64 -0.67
C PRO A 94 8.34 -6.32 0.63
N ASP A 95 7.62 -6.46 1.73
CA ASP A 95 8.10 -6.23 3.07
C ASP A 95 9.25 -7.19 3.43
N PHE A 96 10.48 -6.68 3.49
CA PHE A 96 11.61 -7.37 4.14
C PHE A 96 11.53 -7.22 5.67
N TYR A 97 10.47 -7.75 6.30
CA TYR A 97 10.31 -7.71 7.76
C TYR A 97 10.92 -8.89 8.53
N GLU A 98 11.78 -9.71 7.91
CA GLU A 98 12.55 -10.74 8.64
C GLU A 98 14.05 -10.40 8.76
N THR A 99 14.43 -9.13 8.85
CA THR A 99 15.78 -8.80 9.34
C THR A 99 15.70 -7.86 10.54
N GLU A 100 16.08 -8.39 11.70
CA GLU A 100 16.19 -7.75 13.01
C GLU A 100 17.28 -6.65 13.06
N ASN A 101 17.38 -5.78 12.06
CA ASN A 101 18.37 -4.69 12.06
C ASN A 101 17.67 -3.34 11.84
N GLU A 102 17.28 -2.74 12.96
CA GLU A 102 16.67 -1.41 13.18
C GLU A 102 17.51 -0.21 12.70
N THR A 103 18.47 -0.37 11.79
CA THR A 103 19.34 0.73 11.36
C THR A 103 19.74 0.64 9.89
N ALA A 104 18.81 0.31 9.00
CA ALA A 104 18.98 0.59 7.58
C ALA A 104 18.79 2.10 7.32
N ILE A 105 19.79 2.88 7.73
CA ILE A 105 20.28 3.96 6.87
C ILE A 105 20.37 3.33 5.48
N PHE A 106 19.71 3.90 4.47
CA PHE A 106 19.87 3.51 3.06
C PHE A 106 21.36 3.62 2.69
N LYS A 107 22.14 2.58 3.01
CA LYS A 107 23.44 2.38 2.40
C LYS A 107 23.11 1.82 1.04
N GLU A 108 23.71 2.40 0.01
CA GLU A 108 23.59 1.99 -1.38
C GLU A 108 23.70 0.46 -1.55
N SER A 109 24.53 -0.21 -0.73
CA SER A 109 24.67 -1.66 -0.68
C SER A 109 23.38 -2.42 -0.30
N THR A 110 22.58 -1.92 0.66
CA THR A 110 21.35 -2.62 1.10
C THR A 110 20.19 -2.45 0.10
N PHE A 111 20.18 -1.35 -0.64
CA PHE A 111 19.16 -1.11 -1.66
C PHE A 111 19.40 -1.97 -2.90
N ILE A 112 20.65 -2.10 -3.36
CA ILE A 112 20.99 -2.98 -4.48
C ILE A 112 20.72 -4.44 -4.11
N ASP A 113 21.08 -4.88 -2.90
CA ASP A 113 20.77 -6.22 -2.40
C ASP A 113 19.25 -6.48 -2.36
N MET A 114 18.46 -5.48 -1.93
CA MET A 114 17.00 -5.53 -2.00
C MET A 114 16.53 -5.69 -3.45
N LEU A 115 17.02 -4.90 -4.40
CA LEU A 115 16.63 -5.04 -5.80
C LEU A 115 17.00 -6.40 -6.37
N HIS A 116 18.14 -6.97 -5.99
CA HIS A 116 18.53 -8.33 -6.38
C HIS A 116 17.57 -9.39 -5.85
N SER A 117 17.02 -9.22 -4.65
CA SER A 117 16.02 -10.15 -4.12
C SER A 117 14.67 -10.08 -4.86
N LEU A 118 14.40 -8.99 -5.58
CA LEU A 118 13.23 -8.84 -6.47
C LEU A 118 13.50 -9.32 -7.91
N SER A 119 14.71 -9.80 -8.21
CA SER A 119 15.09 -10.26 -9.55
C SER A 119 14.22 -11.42 -10.06
N GLU A 120 13.60 -12.19 -9.16
CA GLU A 120 12.68 -13.27 -9.53
C GLU A 120 11.41 -12.78 -10.24
N GLN A 121 11.05 -11.51 -10.04
CA GLN A 121 9.88 -10.86 -10.61
C GLN A 121 10.24 -10.01 -11.83
N THR A 122 11.42 -10.25 -12.41
CA THR A 122 11.94 -9.44 -13.52
C THR A 122 11.63 -10.06 -14.87
N ASP A 123 11.18 -9.23 -15.82
CA ASP A 123 10.96 -9.61 -17.22
C ASP A 123 12.23 -9.49 -18.08
N GLU A 124 12.15 -9.88 -19.35
CA GLU A 124 13.26 -9.84 -20.30
C GLU A 124 13.79 -8.44 -20.60
N GLU A 125 13.02 -7.38 -20.27
CA GLU A 125 13.47 -5.99 -20.37
C GLU A 125 14.12 -5.48 -19.08
N GLY A 126 14.29 -6.36 -18.08
CA GLY A 126 14.94 -6.01 -16.82
C GLY A 126 14.04 -5.18 -15.89
N ARG A 127 12.71 -5.22 -16.09
CA ARG A 127 11.74 -4.47 -15.27
C ARG A 127 11.19 -5.36 -14.17
N ILE A 128 11.11 -4.85 -12.94
CA ILE A 128 10.58 -5.56 -11.77
C ILE A 128 9.05 -5.45 -11.74
N HIS A 129 8.34 -6.56 -11.64
CA HIS A 129 6.88 -6.59 -11.59
C HIS A 129 6.38 -6.57 -10.15
N THR A 130 5.47 -5.64 -9.81
CA THR A 130 4.90 -5.54 -8.46
C THR A 130 3.43 -5.10 -8.47
N PHE A 131 2.75 -5.26 -7.34
CA PHE A 131 1.31 -5.09 -7.19
C PHE A 131 0.99 -3.96 -6.22
N GLY A 132 0.35 -2.91 -6.71
CA GLY A 132 -0.10 -1.79 -5.91
C GLY A 132 0.98 -0.78 -5.58
N TRP A 133 0.60 0.15 -4.72
CA TRP A 133 1.34 1.37 -4.43
C TRP A 133 1.50 1.56 -2.93
N MET A 134 2.58 2.21 -2.54
CA MET A 134 2.79 2.69 -1.18
C MET A 134 3.04 4.21 -1.18
N LEU A 135 2.70 4.84 -0.07
CA LEU A 135 2.95 6.25 0.15
C LEU A 135 4.46 6.51 0.28
N GLN A 136 4.97 7.45 -0.50
CA GLN A 136 6.35 7.91 -0.39
C GLN A 136 6.59 8.61 0.95
N ARG A 137 7.78 8.40 1.50
CA ARG A 137 8.29 9.09 2.68
C ARG A 137 9.47 9.98 2.31
N ASN A 138 9.73 10.97 3.15
CA ASN A 138 10.94 11.79 3.08
C ASN A 138 12.15 10.94 3.49
N ASP A 139 13.36 11.44 3.22
CA ASP A 139 14.63 10.76 3.53
C ASP A 139 14.82 10.50 5.04
N ASP A 140 14.23 11.34 5.89
CA ASP A 140 14.21 11.17 7.34
C ASP A 140 13.19 10.14 7.83
N GLY A 141 12.47 9.49 6.90
CA GLY A 141 11.42 8.52 7.18
C GLY A 141 10.07 9.15 7.52
N SER A 142 9.95 10.47 7.59
CA SER A 142 8.65 11.13 7.85
C SER A 142 7.72 11.06 6.63
N CYS A 143 6.41 11.16 6.89
CA CYS A 143 5.40 11.22 5.84
C CYS A 143 5.58 12.49 5.00
N ILE A 144 5.52 12.36 3.68
CA ILE A 144 5.66 13.49 2.73
C ILE A 144 4.59 14.58 2.91
N PHE A 145 3.47 14.25 3.53
CA PHE A 145 2.38 15.17 3.83
C PHE A 145 2.41 15.76 5.25
N LEU A 146 3.43 15.45 6.05
CA LEU A 146 3.59 16.05 7.37
C LEU A 146 4.18 17.45 7.24
N ASN A 147 3.43 18.46 7.65
CA ASN A 147 3.96 19.82 7.73
C ASN A 147 4.96 19.92 8.91
N SER A 148 6.22 20.21 8.62
CA SER A 148 7.31 20.25 9.61
C SER A 148 7.08 21.22 10.76
N ASP A 149 6.46 22.36 10.48
CA ASP A 149 6.28 23.45 11.44
C ASP A 149 5.09 23.20 12.37
N SER A 150 3.95 22.84 11.79
CA SER A 150 2.69 22.65 12.52
C SER A 150 2.47 21.24 13.03
N LYS A 151 3.25 20.26 12.56
CA LYS A 151 3.09 18.82 12.81
C LYS A 151 1.72 18.28 12.40
N LYS A 152 1.04 18.96 11.47
CA LYS A 152 -0.26 18.57 10.93
C LYS A 152 -0.15 17.99 9.53
N CYS A 153 -1.06 17.08 9.20
CA CYS A 153 -1.17 16.53 7.86
C CYS A 153 -1.73 17.56 6.88
N MET A 154 -1.05 17.77 5.76
CA MET A 154 -1.45 18.70 4.69
C MET A 154 -2.66 18.19 3.89
N ILE A 155 -2.93 16.89 3.93
CA ILE A 155 -4.07 16.23 3.24
C ILE A 155 -5.07 15.63 4.23
N TYR A 156 -5.31 16.27 5.37
CA TYR A 156 -6.08 15.67 6.48
C TYR A 156 -7.45 15.08 6.06
N GLU A 157 -8.17 15.78 5.17
CA GLU A 157 -9.47 15.33 4.64
C GLU A 157 -9.33 14.21 3.60
N ALA A 158 -8.23 14.19 2.84
CA ALA A 158 -7.96 13.20 1.80
C ALA A 158 -7.08 12.03 2.28
N ARG A 159 -6.84 11.92 3.60
CA ARG A 159 -5.99 10.86 4.19
C ARG A 159 -6.34 9.47 3.66
N PRO A 160 -5.36 8.59 3.40
CA PRO A 160 -5.65 7.17 3.13
C PRO A 160 -6.43 6.51 4.27
N ALA A 161 -7.14 5.42 3.98
CA ALA A 161 -7.93 4.70 4.97
C ALA A 161 -7.07 4.20 6.14
N LEU A 162 -5.86 3.67 5.89
CA LEU A 162 -4.92 3.30 6.96
C LEU A 162 -4.61 4.47 7.90
N CYS A 163 -4.42 5.68 7.34
CA CYS A 163 -4.20 6.89 8.13
C CYS A 163 -5.47 7.40 8.86
N ARG A 164 -6.66 7.08 8.34
CA ARG A 164 -7.95 7.41 8.98
C ARG A 164 -8.28 6.45 10.11
N THR A 165 -7.94 5.16 9.97
CA THR A 165 -8.23 4.12 10.95
C THR A 165 -7.13 3.95 11.99
N TYR A 166 -5.96 4.53 11.79
CA TYR A 166 -4.85 4.48 12.74
C TYR A 166 -5.31 4.85 14.17
N PRO A 167 -4.95 4.07 15.20
CA PRO A 167 -3.93 3.01 15.20
C PRO A 167 -4.47 1.62 14.85
N PHE A 168 -5.70 1.51 14.35
CA PHE A 168 -6.33 0.24 14.06
C PHE A 168 -6.12 -0.18 12.60
N PHE A 169 -5.87 -1.47 12.43
CA PHE A 169 -5.84 -2.16 11.14
C PHE A 169 -6.41 -3.57 11.31
N THR A 170 -6.54 -4.31 10.22
CA THR A 170 -7.15 -5.65 10.23
C THR A 170 -6.28 -6.69 9.57
N ASP A 171 -6.32 -7.88 10.11
CA ASP A 171 -5.76 -9.10 9.52
C ASP A 171 -6.77 -10.25 9.59
N GLU A 172 -6.30 -11.49 9.38
CA GLU A 172 -7.14 -12.68 9.49
C GLU A 172 -7.72 -12.88 10.91
N SER A 173 -6.96 -12.48 11.93
CA SER A 173 -7.29 -12.64 13.35
C SER A 173 -8.33 -11.63 13.84
N GLY A 174 -8.39 -10.44 13.24
CA GLY A 174 -9.38 -9.41 13.57
C GLY A 174 -8.82 -8.01 13.50
N VAL A 175 -9.17 -7.17 14.47
CA VAL A 175 -8.64 -5.80 14.59
C VAL A 175 -7.37 -5.85 15.42
N LEU A 176 -6.26 -5.40 14.83
CA LEU A 176 -4.97 -5.20 15.46
C LEU A 176 -4.73 -3.71 15.74
N LYS A 177 -3.66 -3.42 16.49
CA LYS A 177 -3.29 -2.07 16.91
C LYS A 177 -1.79 -1.86 16.73
N CYS A 178 -1.41 -0.73 16.15
CA CYS A 178 -0.05 -0.20 16.22
C CYS A 178 0.19 0.48 17.57
N GLU A 179 1.45 0.77 17.87
CA GLU A 179 1.80 1.62 19.01
C GLU A 179 1.27 3.04 18.83
N CYS A 180 0.57 3.57 19.83
CA CYS A 180 0.04 4.93 19.80
C CYS A 180 -0.26 5.43 21.21
N GLU A 181 0.21 6.64 21.54
CA GLU A 181 -0.04 7.30 22.83
C GLU A 181 -1.52 7.58 23.10
N GLY A 182 -2.35 7.58 22.06
CA GLY A 182 -3.80 7.74 22.19
C GLY A 182 -4.49 6.51 22.76
N LEU A 183 -3.88 5.32 22.69
CA LEU A 183 -4.44 4.07 23.19
C LEU A 183 -4.40 4.04 24.73
N GLY A 184 -5.49 3.63 25.35
CA GLY A 184 -5.63 3.61 26.81
C GLY A 184 -5.62 4.99 27.48
N SER A 185 -5.65 6.08 26.70
CA SER A 185 -5.73 7.45 27.22
C SER A 185 -7.07 7.74 27.89
N ILE A 186 -8.10 6.95 27.57
CA ILE A 186 -9.42 6.95 28.17
C ILE A 186 -9.87 5.51 28.45
N GLU A 187 -10.87 5.32 29.33
CA GLU A 187 -11.33 3.97 29.70
C GLU A 187 -11.91 3.19 28.50
N LYS A 188 -12.65 3.88 27.63
CA LYS A 188 -13.24 3.33 26.40
C LYS A 188 -13.26 4.38 25.30
N THR A 189 -13.03 3.93 24.08
CA THR A 189 -13.21 4.77 22.89
C THR A 189 -14.66 5.25 22.84
N GLU A 190 -14.87 6.53 22.51
CA GLU A 190 -16.21 7.11 22.41
C GLU A 190 -17.07 6.30 21.41
N PRO A 191 -18.35 5.98 21.73
CA PRO A 191 -19.16 5.08 20.91
C PRO A 191 -19.34 5.49 19.45
N ILE A 192 -19.53 6.78 19.14
CA ILE A 192 -19.67 7.24 17.75
C ILE A 192 -18.35 7.01 17.01
N LEU A 193 -17.22 7.45 17.58
CA LEU A 193 -15.90 7.24 17.01
C LEU A 193 -15.58 5.74 16.82
N ALA A 194 -15.93 4.89 17.80
CA ALA A 194 -15.71 3.46 17.70
C ALA A 194 -16.49 2.82 16.54
N ASN A 195 -17.73 3.27 16.31
CA ASN A 195 -18.53 2.83 15.16
C ASN A 195 -17.94 3.33 13.83
N GLU A 196 -17.51 4.59 13.76
CA GLU A 196 -16.88 5.18 12.58
C GLU A 196 -15.60 4.43 12.19
N LEU A 197 -14.71 4.20 13.15
CA LEU A 197 -13.47 3.43 12.95
C LEU A 197 -13.77 2.00 12.52
N THR A 198 -14.70 1.32 13.18
CA THR A 198 -15.08 -0.06 12.82
C THR A 198 -15.60 -0.13 11.39
N LYS A 199 -16.45 0.82 10.99
CA LYS A 199 -16.98 0.89 9.63
C LYS A 199 -15.87 1.16 8.63
N ALA A 200 -14.97 2.12 8.90
CA ALA A 200 -13.86 2.45 8.03
C ALA A 200 -12.88 1.26 7.87
N LEU A 201 -12.66 0.46 8.91
CA LEU A 201 -11.87 -0.78 8.83
C LEU A 201 -12.54 -1.82 7.91
N GLN A 202 -13.86 -2.02 8.04
CA GLN A 202 -14.60 -2.93 7.15
C GLN A 202 -14.58 -2.46 5.69
N GLU A 203 -14.75 -1.15 5.47
CA GLU A 203 -14.66 -0.53 4.15
C GLU A 203 -13.27 -0.72 3.55
N ARG A 204 -12.20 -0.52 4.34
CA ARG A 204 -10.82 -0.78 3.90
C ARG A 204 -10.60 -2.23 3.49
N VAL A 205 -11.01 -3.20 4.32
CA VAL A 205 -10.89 -4.64 3.98
C VAL A 205 -11.61 -4.95 2.67
N LEU A 206 -12.80 -4.40 2.47
CA LEU A 206 -13.56 -4.64 1.25
C LEU A 206 -12.89 -4.02 0.02
N SER A 207 -12.36 -2.81 0.14
CA SER A 207 -11.66 -2.13 -0.96
C SER A 207 -10.35 -2.83 -1.32
N ASP A 208 -9.53 -3.22 -0.33
CA ASP A 208 -8.31 -4.00 -0.54
C ASP A 208 -8.62 -5.32 -1.25
N HIS A 209 -9.65 -6.04 -0.80
CA HIS A 209 -10.06 -7.30 -1.41
C HIS A 209 -10.60 -7.12 -2.84
N THR A 210 -11.31 -6.01 -3.08
CA THR A 210 -11.83 -5.67 -4.40
C THR A 210 -10.69 -5.40 -5.37
N ASP A 211 -9.73 -4.56 -4.97
CA ASP A 211 -8.55 -4.25 -5.78
C ASP A 211 -7.78 -5.53 -6.07
N TYR A 212 -7.45 -6.32 -5.03
CA TYR A 212 -6.73 -7.58 -5.18
C TYR A 212 -7.39 -8.53 -6.19
N ILE A 213 -8.71 -8.74 -6.10
CA ILE A 213 -9.41 -9.66 -7.03
C ILE A 213 -9.35 -9.11 -8.46
N GLN A 214 -9.63 -7.82 -8.66
CA GLN A 214 -9.64 -7.20 -9.97
C GLN A 214 -8.26 -7.25 -10.62
N THR A 215 -7.23 -6.88 -9.86
CA THR A 215 -5.81 -6.94 -10.21
C THR A 215 -5.41 -8.38 -10.55
N SER A 216 -5.70 -9.35 -9.68
CA SER A 216 -5.32 -10.77 -9.87
C SER A 216 -5.93 -11.41 -11.12
N VAL A 217 -7.20 -11.12 -11.41
CA VAL A 217 -7.87 -11.66 -12.61
C VAL A 217 -7.24 -11.12 -13.88
N ALA A 218 -6.94 -9.82 -13.90
CA ALA A 218 -6.40 -9.16 -15.07
C ALA A 218 -4.93 -9.53 -15.33
N ILE A 219 -4.18 -9.84 -14.27
CA ILE A 219 -2.76 -10.20 -14.37
C ILE A 219 -2.53 -11.70 -14.61
N LYS A 220 -3.49 -12.57 -14.31
CA LYS A 220 -3.38 -13.99 -14.68
C LYS A 220 -3.06 -14.17 -16.18
N ASN A 221 -3.71 -13.38 -17.03
CA ASN A 221 -3.46 -13.37 -18.48
C ASN A 221 -2.08 -12.80 -18.87
N ILE A 222 -1.42 -12.10 -17.95
CA ILE A 222 -0.10 -11.48 -18.11
C ILE A 222 0.97 -12.47 -17.66
N TYR A 223 0.87 -13.04 -16.46
CA TYR A 223 1.86 -14.01 -15.95
C TYR A 223 1.93 -15.28 -16.81
N ASP A 224 0.81 -15.72 -17.39
CA ASP A 224 0.81 -16.84 -18.34
C ASP A 224 1.60 -16.52 -19.64
N LYS A 225 1.91 -15.25 -19.91
CA LYS A 225 2.65 -14.77 -21.10
C LYS A 225 4.10 -14.38 -20.84
N PHE A 226 4.51 -14.21 -19.57
CA PHE A 226 5.86 -13.75 -19.23
C PHE A 226 6.71 -14.90 -18.68
N GLU A 227 7.91 -15.07 -19.24
CA GLU A 227 8.97 -15.87 -18.63
C GLU A 227 9.77 -15.00 -17.65
N PHE A 228 9.43 -15.10 -16.38
CA PHE A 228 10.18 -14.40 -15.32
C PHE A 228 11.50 -15.09 -15.02
N ASN A 229 12.49 -14.31 -14.55
CA ASN A 229 13.74 -14.81 -13.98
C ASN A 229 14.57 -15.72 -14.92
N ASN A 230 14.44 -15.55 -16.23
CA ASN A 230 15.29 -16.24 -17.21
C ASN A 230 16.66 -15.55 -17.34
N GLU A 231 17.60 -16.17 -18.07
CA GLU A 231 18.95 -15.64 -18.22
C GLU A 231 18.95 -14.23 -18.85
N THR A 232 18.10 -13.99 -19.84
CA THR A 232 17.91 -12.69 -20.49
C THR A 232 17.46 -11.62 -19.48
N ALA A 233 16.44 -11.92 -18.68
CA ALA A 233 15.93 -11.02 -17.64
C ALA A 233 17.02 -10.61 -16.66
N ARG A 234 17.84 -11.56 -16.19
CA ARG A 234 18.95 -11.29 -15.25
C ARG A 234 20.05 -10.43 -15.87
N ILE A 235 20.44 -10.71 -17.12
CA ILE A 235 21.44 -9.92 -17.83
C ILE A 235 20.94 -8.48 -17.96
N ARG A 236 19.70 -8.31 -18.44
CA ARG A 236 19.10 -7.00 -18.69
C ARG A 236 18.91 -6.19 -17.41
N PHE A 237 18.47 -6.83 -16.33
CA PHE A 237 18.38 -6.22 -15.01
C PHE A 237 19.74 -5.64 -14.56
N ASN A 238 20.80 -6.43 -14.65
CA ASN A 238 22.15 -5.99 -14.28
C ASN A 238 22.66 -4.86 -15.21
N GLU A 239 22.38 -4.92 -16.51
CA GLU A 239 22.70 -3.83 -17.45
C GLU A 239 22.02 -2.51 -17.08
N ASN A 240 20.77 -2.57 -16.63
CA ASN A 240 20.01 -1.39 -16.19
C ASN A 240 20.57 -0.83 -14.88
N LEU A 241 20.91 -1.70 -13.91
CA LEU A 241 21.56 -1.29 -12.67
C LEU A 241 22.89 -0.59 -12.91
N ILE A 242 23.72 -1.06 -13.85
CA ILE A 242 24.99 -0.40 -14.23
C ILE A 242 24.75 1.02 -14.79
N LYS A 243 23.59 1.25 -15.39
CA LYS A 243 23.17 2.57 -15.90
C LYS A 243 22.46 3.42 -14.85
N ASN A 244 22.41 2.96 -13.59
CA ASN A 244 21.67 3.58 -12.50
C ASN A 244 20.17 3.75 -12.80
N ILE A 245 19.59 2.82 -13.57
CA ILE A 245 18.17 2.81 -13.92
C ILE A 245 17.50 1.59 -13.27
N VAL A 246 16.40 1.84 -12.57
CA VAL A 246 15.51 0.79 -12.06
C VAL A 246 14.11 1.05 -12.59
N SER A 247 13.52 0.06 -13.23
CA SER A 247 12.19 0.16 -13.81
C SER A 247 11.25 -0.85 -13.16
N PHE A 248 10.05 -0.42 -12.83
CA PHE A 248 8.99 -1.25 -12.30
C PHE A 248 7.82 -1.30 -13.26
N VAL A 249 7.18 -2.46 -13.36
CA VAL A 249 5.84 -2.62 -13.91
C VAL A 249 4.89 -2.82 -12.73
N VAL A 250 4.08 -1.81 -12.45
CA VAL A 250 3.15 -1.78 -11.31
C VAL A 250 1.74 -2.07 -11.78
N TYR A 251 1.07 -2.97 -11.08
CA TYR A 251 -0.31 -3.34 -11.37
C TYR A 251 -1.26 -2.97 -10.23
N ASP A 252 -2.39 -2.35 -10.56
CA ASP A 252 -3.51 -2.11 -9.63
C ASP A 252 -4.84 -2.33 -10.34
N SER A 253 -6.00 -2.23 -9.69
CA SER A 253 -7.29 -2.51 -10.37
C SER A 253 -7.63 -1.59 -11.54
N THR A 254 -6.91 -0.48 -11.73
CA THR A 254 -7.15 0.54 -12.75
C THR A 254 -6.23 0.44 -13.95
N GLY A 255 -5.09 -0.25 -13.85
CA GLY A 255 -4.19 -0.43 -14.99
C GLY A 255 -2.79 -0.97 -14.70
N VAL A 256 -1.97 -0.87 -15.75
CA VAL A 256 -0.54 -1.21 -15.70
C VAL A 256 0.26 0.07 -15.90
N TYR A 257 1.25 0.24 -15.05
CA TYR A 257 2.08 1.43 -14.97
C TYR A 257 3.54 1.06 -15.09
N GLU A 258 4.28 1.86 -15.83
CA GLU A 258 5.74 1.81 -15.84
C GLU A 258 6.26 2.93 -14.94
N VAL A 259 7.15 2.59 -14.02
CA VAL A 259 7.79 3.52 -13.11
C VAL A 259 9.29 3.40 -13.27
N GLU A 260 9.95 4.48 -13.67
CA GLU A 260 11.40 4.52 -13.85
C GLU A 260 12.04 5.41 -12.78
N PHE A 261 13.05 4.87 -12.09
CA PHE A 261 13.90 5.56 -11.14
C PHE A 261 15.31 5.70 -11.70
N ASN A 262 15.90 6.87 -11.47
CA ASN A 262 17.34 7.06 -11.59
C ASN A 262 17.93 7.00 -10.17
N ILE A 263 18.82 6.05 -9.90
CA ILE A 263 19.38 5.80 -8.56
C ILE A 263 20.21 7.01 -8.07
N ASP A 264 20.76 7.82 -8.98
CA ASP A 264 21.56 9.00 -8.63
C ASP A 264 20.72 10.26 -8.29
N GLN A 265 19.39 10.19 -8.33
CA GLN A 265 18.47 11.35 -8.16
C GLN A 265 17.34 11.15 -7.14
#